data_AF-A0A2P8FA95-F1
#
_entry.id   AF-A0A2P8FA95-F1
#
_cell.length_a   1.000
_cell.length_b   1.000
_cell.length_c   1.000
_cell.angle_alpha   90.00
_cell.angle_beta   90.00
_cell.angle_gamma   90.00
#
_symmetry.space_group_name_H-M   'P 1'
#
loop_
_entity.id
_entity.type
_entity.pdbx_description
1 polymer ?
#
loop_
_entity_poly.entity_id
_entity_poly.type
_entity_poly.pdbx_seq_one_letter_code
_entity_poly.pdbx_strand_id
1 'polypeptide(L)'
;MRRAKKEGRYLGIAAIGYKNGRDAHNKPFLIPNEKAEIVRWTFEELSGGIWDIDTLRRMANRKGLKIGRSQFWSLVRNPVYCGKVFIAAYKNEAAHCVKGIHEPIIPESLFDDV
;
A
#
# COMPACT_ATOMS: atom_id res chain seq x y z
N MET A 1 16.88 10.61 -0.36
CA MET A 1 15.55 9.97 -0.21
C MET A 1 14.53 10.41 -1.26
N ARG A 2 14.25 11.72 -1.45
CA ARG A 2 13.24 12.20 -2.44
C ARG A 2 13.51 11.72 -3.88
N ARG A 3 14.77 11.78 -4.34
CA ARG A 3 15.17 11.28 -5.69
C ARG A 3 14.80 9.82 -5.91
N ALA A 4 15.09 8.94 -4.96
CA ALA A 4 14.73 7.53 -5.05
C ALA A 4 13.20 7.32 -5.11
N LYS A 5 12.42 8.11 -4.37
CA LYS A 5 10.95 8.07 -4.47
C LYS A 5 10.47 8.51 -5.86
N LYS A 6 11.06 9.55 -6.46
CA LYS A 6 10.78 9.97 -7.85
C LYS A 6 11.09 8.88 -8.88
N GLU A 7 12.08 8.04 -8.60
CA GLU A 7 12.41 6.84 -9.38
C GLU A 7 11.49 5.64 -9.06
N GLY A 8 10.36 5.85 -8.38
CA GLY A 8 9.39 4.80 -8.05
C GLY A 8 9.83 3.87 -6.91
N ARG A 9 10.89 4.20 -6.17
CA ARG A 9 11.36 3.36 -5.05
C ARG A 9 10.66 3.69 -3.76
N TYR A 10 10.33 2.64 -3.02
CA TYR A 10 9.82 2.74 -1.67
C TYR A 10 10.99 2.70 -0.67
N LEU A 11 10.99 3.63 0.28
CA LEU A 11 12.01 3.75 1.32
C LEU A 11 11.35 3.75 2.70
N GLY A 12 11.97 3.07 3.66
CA GLY A 12 11.55 3.05 5.06
C GLY A 12 10.90 1.73 5.48
N ILE A 13 9.93 1.82 6.39
CA ILE A 13 9.20 0.66 6.91
C ILE A 13 8.24 0.17 5.82
N ALA A 14 8.35 -1.11 5.45
CA ALA A 14 7.48 -1.73 4.46
C ALA A 14 6.01 -1.59 4.85
N ALA A 15 5.17 -1.28 3.86
CA ALA A 15 3.73 -1.30 4.06
C ALA A 15 3.27 -2.74 4.38
N ILE A 16 2.19 -2.87 5.15
CA ILE A 16 1.64 -4.18 5.50
C ILE A 16 1.27 -4.93 4.21
N GLY A 17 1.59 -6.22 4.10
CA GLY A 17 1.46 -6.96 2.83
C GLY A 17 2.75 -6.98 2.01
N TYR A 18 3.76 -6.22 2.42
CA TYR A 18 5.08 -6.19 1.80
C TYR A 18 6.20 -6.44 2.81
N LYS A 19 7.36 -6.82 2.27
CA LYS A 19 8.66 -6.80 2.94
C LYS A 19 9.65 -5.95 2.14
N ASN A 20 10.66 -5.42 2.84
CA ASN A 20 11.75 -4.70 2.18
C ASN A 20 12.67 -5.70 1.46
N GLY A 21 12.93 -5.45 0.18
CA GLY A 21 13.84 -6.22 -0.67
C GLY A 21 14.86 -5.33 -1.37
N ARG A 22 15.71 -5.95 -2.19
CA ARG A 22 16.71 -5.25 -3.02
C ARG A 22 16.73 -5.78 -4.44
N ASP A 23 16.79 -4.87 -5.41
CA ASP A 23 16.89 -5.21 -6.84
C ASP A 23 18.27 -5.74 -7.21
N ALA A 24 18.46 -6.11 -8.49
CA ALA A 24 19.73 -6.60 -9.03
C ALA A 24 20.91 -5.62 -8.89
N HIS A 25 20.63 -4.33 -8.67
CA HIS A 25 21.62 -3.27 -8.45
C HIS A 25 21.74 -2.88 -6.97
N ASN A 26 21.25 -3.75 -6.05
CA ASN A 26 21.28 -3.56 -4.60
C ASN A 26 20.45 -2.36 -4.11
N LYS A 27 19.45 -1.90 -4.87
CA LYS A 27 18.61 -0.74 -4.53
C LYS A 27 17.29 -1.19 -3.89
N PRO A 28 16.77 -0.45 -2.90
CA PRO A 28 15.61 -0.88 -2.11
C PRO A 28 14.30 -0.84 -2.91
N PHE A 29 13.50 -1.89 -2.76
CA PHE A 29 12.13 -1.97 -3.31
C PHE A 29 11.23 -2.85 -2.41
N LEU A 30 9.92 -2.85 -2.66
CA LEU A 30 8.97 -3.69 -1.93
C LEU A 30 8.72 -5.01 -2.67
N ILE A 31 8.62 -6.09 -1.89
CA ILE A 31 8.25 -7.42 -2.36
C ILE A 31 7.01 -7.85 -1.58
N PRO A 32 5.94 -8.35 -2.24
CA PRO A 32 4.79 -8.91 -1.53
C PRO A 32 5.20 -9.99 -0.52
N ASN A 33 4.49 -10.08 0.59
CA ASN A 33 4.70 -11.08 1.63
C ASN A 33 3.45 -11.92 1.89
N GLU A 34 3.47 -12.78 2.91
CA GLU A 34 2.37 -13.68 3.27
C GLU A 34 1.05 -12.97 3.62
N LYS A 35 1.08 -11.66 3.89
CA LYS A 35 -0.12 -10.87 4.18
C LYS A 35 -0.70 -10.19 2.94
N ALA A 36 -0.03 -10.28 1.79
CA ALA A 36 -0.47 -9.63 0.55
C ALA A 36 -1.90 -10.04 0.17
N GLU A 37 -2.21 -11.33 0.26
CA GLU A 37 -3.54 -11.86 -0.06
C GLU A 37 -4.63 -11.35 0.88
N ILE A 38 -4.31 -11.16 2.17
CA ILE A 38 -5.27 -10.57 3.12
C ILE A 38 -5.53 -9.11 2.79
N VAL A 39 -4.49 -8.38 2.35
CA VAL A 39 -4.64 -6.99 1.90
C VAL A 39 -5.49 -6.93 0.63
N ARG A 40 -5.21 -7.76 -0.39
CA ARG A 40 -6.01 -7.87 -1.61
C ARG A 40 -7.48 -8.10 -1.28
N TRP A 41 -7.78 -9.13 -0.50
CA TRP A 41 -9.13 -9.45 -0.04
C TRP A 41 -9.79 -8.27 0.69
N THR A 42 -9.03 -7.52 1.50
CA THR A 42 -9.57 -6.36 2.20
C THR A 42 -10.06 -5.28 1.23
N PHE A 43 -9.34 -5.01 0.15
CA PHE A 43 -9.77 -4.04 -0.86
C PHE A 43 -10.96 -4.54 -1.68
N GLU A 44 -11.02 -5.83 -2.01
CA GLU A 44 -12.16 -6.45 -2.69
C GLU A 44 -13.45 -6.36 -1.84
N GLU A 45 -13.36 -6.58 -0.53
CA GLU A 45 -14.51 -6.42 0.37
C GLU A 45 -14.91 -4.96 0.59
N LEU A 46 -13.94 -4.03 0.54
CA LEU A 46 -14.22 -2.59 0.61
C LEU A 46 -15.00 -2.12 -0.60
N SER A 47 -14.58 -2.50 -1.81
CA SER A 47 -15.25 -2.07 -3.05
C SER A 47 -16.67 -2.65 -3.16
N GLY A 48 -16.91 -3.80 -2.53
CA GLY A 48 -18.26 -4.35 -2.40
C GLY A 48 -19.20 -3.49 -1.55
N GLY A 49 -18.68 -2.63 -0.65
CA GLY A 49 -19.48 -1.69 0.14
C GLY A 49 -20.44 -2.32 1.17
N ILE A 50 -20.30 -3.62 1.44
CA ILE A 50 -21.24 -4.38 2.29
C ILE A 50 -20.98 -4.14 3.78
N TRP A 51 -19.70 -3.99 4.15
CA TRP A 51 -19.26 -3.97 5.54
C TRP A 51 -18.92 -2.56 6.00
N ASP A 52 -19.25 -2.23 7.26
CA ASP A 52 -18.64 -1.07 7.88
C ASP A 52 -17.13 -1.29 8.08
N ILE A 53 -16.38 -0.19 8.06
CA ILE A 53 -14.93 -0.24 8.03
C ILE A 53 -14.30 -0.87 9.29
N ASP A 54 -14.92 -0.73 10.47
CA ASP A 54 -14.38 -1.35 11.70
C ASP A 54 -14.67 -2.85 11.74
N THR A 55 -15.82 -3.28 11.25
CA THR A 55 -16.15 -4.71 11.09
C THR A 55 -15.19 -5.38 10.12
N LEU A 56 -14.95 -4.76 8.96
CA LEU A 56 -14.02 -5.31 7.99
C LEU A 56 -12.58 -5.39 8.54
N ARG A 57 -12.12 -4.35 9.26
CA ARG A 57 -10.83 -4.39 9.96
C ARG A 57 -10.76 -5.57 10.94
N ARG A 58 -11.81 -5.84 11.71
CA ARG A 58 -11.85 -6.98 12.64
C ARG A 58 -11.79 -8.31 11.88
N MET A 59 -12.47 -8.43 10.72
CA MET A 59 -12.38 -9.61 9.85
C MET A 59 -10.97 -9.82 9.31
N ALA A 60 -10.33 -8.77 8.78
CA ALA A 60 -8.94 -8.81 8.33
C ALA A 60 -7.97 -9.20 9.47
N ASN A 61 -8.24 -8.75 10.70
CA ASN A 61 -7.48 -9.16 11.87
C ASN A 61 -7.63 -10.64 12.21
N ARG A 62 -8.85 -11.19 12.12
CA ARG A 62 -9.08 -12.63 12.28
C ARG A 62 -8.35 -13.46 11.21
N LYS A 63 -8.14 -12.90 10.02
CA LYS A 63 -7.33 -13.51 8.94
C LYS A 63 -5.82 -13.39 9.16
N GLY A 64 -5.36 -12.57 10.12
CA GLY A 64 -3.93 -12.47 10.48
C GLY A 64 -3.27 -11.11 10.24
N LEU A 65 -4.01 -10.08 9.81
CA LEU A 65 -3.44 -8.76 9.51
C LEU A 65 -2.91 -8.04 10.78
N LYS A 66 -3.63 -8.17 11.91
CA LYS A 66 -3.35 -7.59 13.25
C LYS A 66 -3.04 -6.08 13.21
N ILE A 67 -4.03 -5.27 12.84
CA ILE A 67 -3.95 -3.82 12.63
C ILE A 67 -4.99 -3.04 13.46
N GLY A 68 -4.58 -1.88 13.97
CA GLY A 68 -5.45 -0.93 14.68
C GLY A 68 -6.31 -0.07 13.75
N ARG A 69 -7.29 0.65 14.30
CA ARG A 69 -8.24 1.48 13.52
C ARG A 69 -7.56 2.55 12.66
N SER A 70 -6.72 3.39 13.28
CA SER A 70 -6.05 4.47 12.55
C SER A 70 -5.13 3.93 11.45
N GLN A 71 -4.44 2.82 11.71
CA GLN A 71 -3.52 2.24 10.73
C GLN A 71 -4.27 1.56 9.58
N PHE A 72 -5.45 0.99 9.84
CA PHE A 72 -6.35 0.48 8.80
C PHE A 72 -6.84 1.60 7.88
N TRP A 73 -7.24 2.73 8.46
CA TRP A 73 -7.59 3.93 7.69
C TRP A 73 -6.45 4.45 6.81
N SER A 74 -5.20 4.36 7.28
CA SER A 74 -4.05 4.70 6.46
C SER A 74 -3.76 3.66 5.38
N LEU A 75 -3.99 2.38 5.67
CA LEU A 75 -3.79 1.26 4.74
C LEU A 75 -4.68 1.41 3.50
N VAL A 76 -5.98 1.60 3.69
CA VAL A 76 -6.96 1.65 2.59
C VAL A 76 -6.76 2.84 1.65
N ARG A 77 -6.07 3.90 2.10
CA ARG A 77 -5.74 5.08 1.30
C ARG A 77 -4.32 5.09 0.76
N ASN A 78 -3.53 4.05 1.03
CA ASN A 78 -2.13 4.06 0.67
C ASN A 78 -1.95 3.64 -0.80
N PRO A 79 -1.53 4.55 -1.69
CA PRO A 79 -1.40 4.27 -3.13
C PRO A 79 -0.29 3.25 -3.44
N VAL A 80 0.51 2.84 -2.45
CA VAL A 80 1.48 1.74 -2.61
C VAL A 80 0.81 0.44 -3.07
N TYR A 81 -0.43 0.18 -2.65
CA TYR A 81 -1.11 -1.06 -2.96
C TYR A 81 -1.48 -1.20 -4.44
N CYS A 82 -1.74 -0.09 -5.12
CA CYS A 82 -1.95 -0.03 -6.56
C CYS A 82 -0.67 0.26 -7.36
N GLY A 83 0.51 0.11 -6.75
CA GLY A 83 1.79 0.24 -7.46
C GLY A 83 2.26 1.68 -7.63
N LYS A 84 1.72 2.64 -6.87
CA LYS A 84 2.15 4.05 -6.88
C LYS A 84 2.99 4.38 -5.64
N VAL A 85 3.91 5.34 -5.74
CA VAL A 85 4.68 5.85 -4.60
C VAL A 85 4.32 7.30 -4.34
N PHE A 86 3.82 7.58 -3.13
CA PHE A 86 3.47 8.93 -2.72
C PHE A 86 4.71 9.78 -2.39
N ILE A 87 4.75 10.98 -2.98
CA ILE A 87 5.75 11.99 -2.75
C ILE A 87 5.07 13.20 -2.12
N ALA A 88 5.37 13.47 -0.85
CA ALA A 88 4.85 14.62 -0.13
C ALA A 88 5.28 15.94 -0.79
N ALA A 89 4.46 16.98 -0.62
CA ALA A 89 4.77 18.33 -1.09
C ALA A 89 6.10 18.81 -0.52
N TYR A 90 6.86 19.58 -1.30
CA TYR A 90 8.12 20.14 -0.86
C TYR A 90 8.40 21.46 -1.57
N LYS A 91 8.55 22.54 -0.79
CA LYS A 91 8.69 23.92 -1.31
C LYS A 91 7.55 24.23 -2.28
N ASN A 92 7.87 24.50 -3.54
CA ASN A 92 6.90 24.87 -4.58
C ASN A 92 6.36 23.66 -5.37
N GLU A 93 6.71 22.43 -4.97
CA GLU A 93 6.26 21.20 -5.62
C GLU A 93 5.11 20.57 -4.83
N ALA A 94 3.94 20.46 -5.45
CA ALA A 94 2.77 19.81 -4.86
C ALA A 94 3.01 18.32 -4.58
N ALA A 95 2.25 17.77 -3.63
CA ALA A 95 2.24 16.35 -3.38
C ALA A 95 1.69 15.61 -4.61
N HIS A 96 2.33 14.51 -4.98
CA HIS A 96 1.93 13.73 -6.15
C HIS A 96 2.35 12.27 -5.98
N CYS A 97 1.77 11.40 -6.79
CA CYS A 97 2.17 10.00 -6.89
C CYS A 97 2.99 9.79 -8.16
N VAL A 98 3.97 8.90 -8.08
CA VAL A 98 4.70 8.39 -9.25
C VAL A 98 4.49 6.89 -9.38
N LYS A 99 4.71 6.34 -10.57
CA LYS A 99 4.69 4.88 -10.77
C LYS A 99 5.80 4.23 -9.95
N GLY A 100 5.44 3.26 -9.12
CA GLY A 100 6.35 2.42 -8.36
C GLY A 100 6.98 1.32 -9.21
N ILE A 101 8.11 0.81 -8.76
CA ILE A 101 8.80 -0.33 -9.39
C ILE A 101 8.47 -1.68 -8.72
N HIS A 102 7.73 -1.65 -7.61
CA HIS A 102 7.30 -2.86 -6.90
C HIS A 102 6.07 -3.47 -7.54
N GLU A 103 5.84 -4.74 -7.25
CA GLU A 103 4.62 -5.44 -7.68
C GLU A 103 3.40 -4.91 -6.90
N PRO A 104 2.35 -4.43 -7.58
CA PRO A 104 1.13 -3.99 -6.93
C PRO A 104 0.36 -5.19 -6.35
N ILE A 105 -0.23 -5.03 -5.16
CA ILE A 105 -1.11 -6.05 -4.56
C ILE A 105 -2.50 -6.02 -5.21
N ILE A 106 -2.97 -4.83 -5.60
CA ILE A 106 -4.27 -4.62 -6.23
C ILE A 106 -4.13 -3.83 -7.53
N PRO A 107 -5.04 -3.98 -8.50
CA PRO A 107 -5.09 -3.09 -9.66
C PRO A 107 -5.49 -1.67 -9.24
N GLU A 108 -5.09 -0.68 -10.06
CA GLU A 108 -5.43 0.73 -9.84
C GLU A 108 -6.94 0.97 -9.84
N SER A 109 -7.70 0.29 -10.71
CA SER A 109 -9.16 0.38 -10.74
C SER A 109 -9.81 0.01 -9.41
N LEU A 110 -9.35 -1.07 -8.76
CA LEU A 110 -9.88 -1.48 -7.46
C LEU A 110 -9.54 -0.48 -6.35
N PHE A 111 -8.41 0.21 -6.45
CA PHE A 111 -8.05 1.26 -5.51
C PHE A 111 -8.92 2.50 -5.69
N ASP A 112 -9.27 2.84 -6.93
CA ASP A 112 -10.09 4.02 -7.24
C ASP A 112 -11.58 3.81 -6.89
N ASP A 113 -12.03 2.55 -6.81
CA ASP A 113 -13.41 2.16 -6.44
C ASP A 113 -13.68 2.19 -4.91
N VAL A 114 -12.66 2.41 -4.07
CA VAL A 114 -12.71 2.33 -2.59
C VAL A 114 -12.56 3.71 -1.93
#